data_AF-A0A9D9VMH1-F1
#
_entry.id   AF-A0A9D9VMH1-F1
#
_cell.length_a   1.000
_cell.length_b   1.000
_cell.length_c   1.000
_cell.angle_alpha   90.00
_cell.angle_beta   90.00
_cell.angle_gamma   90.00
#
_symmetry.space_group_name_H-M   'P 1'
#
loop_
_entity.id
_entity.type
_entity.pdbx_description
1 polymer ?
#
loop_
_entity_poly.entity_id
_entity_poly.type
_entity_poly.pdbx_seq_one_letter_code
_entity_poly.pdbx_strand_id
1 'polypeptide(L)'
;MDFTKLYNDLPKDFNLINLNNEEKEEMLFEISKTIQKQFLLDVYDLLGKDKFDALQASAQMGDEFYITTLKHLLPSYEEVFVTARMKIVTAFNKNIAS
;
A
#
# COMPACT_ATOMS: atom_id res chain seq x y z
N MET A 1 -0.24 12.55 -4.14
CA MET A 1 -1.30 12.07 -3.22
C MET A 1 -1.41 12.92 -1.94
N ASP A 2 -2.61 13.07 -1.36
CA ASP A 2 -2.85 13.70 -0.04
C ASP A 2 -2.84 12.64 1.07
N PHE A 3 -1.77 12.63 1.88
CA PHE A 3 -1.56 11.65 2.94
C PHE A 3 -2.48 11.81 4.14
N THR A 4 -2.88 13.05 4.47
CA THR A 4 -3.81 13.32 5.58
C THR A 4 -5.19 12.79 5.24
N LYS A 5 -5.65 13.03 4.01
CA LYS A 5 -6.89 12.44 3.51
C LYS A 5 -6.84 10.91 3.50
N LEU A 6 -5.74 10.33 3.00
CA LEU A 6 -5.55 8.89 2.99
C LEU A 6 -5.66 8.28 4.40
N TYR A 7 -4.95 8.84 5.37
CA TYR A 7 -4.98 8.39 6.76
C TYR A 7 -6.40 8.43 7.36
N ASN A 8 -7.15 9.51 7.10
CA ASN A 8 -8.51 9.67 7.60
C ASN A 8 -9.54 8.76 6.93
N ASP A 9 -9.28 8.32 5.71
CA ASP A 9 -10.17 7.44 4.96
C ASP A 9 -9.96 5.95 5.33
N LEU A 10 -8.75 5.55 5.73
CA LEU A 10 -8.44 4.15 6.07
C LEU A 10 -9.36 3.55 7.15
N PRO A 11 -9.62 4.18 8.32
CA PRO A 11 -10.55 3.62 9.30
C PRO A 11 -11.97 3.41 8.76
N LYS A 12 -12.41 4.23 7.81
CA LYS A 12 -13.75 4.13 7.21
C LYS A 12 -13.81 2.99 6.22
N ASP A 13 -12.83 2.91 5.31
CA ASP A 13 -12.78 1.88 4.28
C ASP A 13 -12.71 0.46 4.86
N PHE A 14 -12.03 0.32 6.00
CA PHE A 14 -11.85 -0.94 6.70
C PHE A 14 -12.87 -1.15 7.84
N ASN A 15 -13.93 -0.35 7.91
CA ASN A 15 -14.99 -0.48 8.92
C ASN A 15 -14.49 -0.52 10.38
N LEU A 16 -13.40 0.18 10.68
CA LEU A 16 -12.75 0.21 12.01
C LEU A 16 -13.30 1.30 12.93
N ILE A 17 -14.38 1.99 12.52
CA ILE A 17 -14.88 3.20 13.20
C ILE A 17 -15.29 2.90 14.65
N ASN A 18 -15.80 1.69 14.90
CA ASN A 18 -16.29 1.26 16.21
C ASN A 18 -15.22 0.66 17.12
N LEU A 19 -14.00 0.45 16.61
CA LEU A 19 -12.88 -0.03 17.42
C LEU A 19 -12.38 1.08 18.34
N ASN A 20 -11.85 0.67 19.49
CA ASN A 20 -11.12 1.59 20.35
C ASN A 20 -9.80 2.02 19.66
N ASN A 21 -9.12 3.03 20.22
CA ASN A 21 -7.95 3.60 19.55
C ASN A 21 -6.78 2.62 19.43
N GLU A 22 -6.53 1.79 20.44
CA GLU A 22 -5.45 0.80 20.44
C GLU A 22 -5.69 -0.29 19.40
N GLU A 23 -6.90 -0.87 19.39
CA GLU A 23 -7.32 -1.85 18.38
C GLU A 23 -7.25 -1.26 16.96
N LYS A 24 -7.65 0.00 16.80
CA LYS A 24 -7.61 0.70 15.52
C LYS A 24 -6.19 0.89 15.02
N GLU A 25 -5.27 1.32 15.89
CA GLU A 25 -3.86 1.50 15.55
C GLU A 25 -3.21 0.17 15.15
N GLU A 26 -3.44 -0.90 15.91
CA GLU A 26 -2.93 -2.24 15.60
C GLU A 26 -3.48 -2.74 14.25
N MET A 27 -4.79 -2.63 14.04
CA MET A 27 -5.42 -3.04 12.79
C MET A 27 -4.92 -2.22 11.60
N LEU A 28 -4.81 -0.89 11.72
CA LEU A 28 -4.28 -0.03 10.67
C LEU A 28 -2.82 -0.37 10.33
N PHE A 29 -2.02 -0.75 11.33
CA PHE A 29 -0.64 -1.18 11.13
C PHE A 29 -0.58 -2.47 10.32
N GLU A 30 -1.35 -3.50 10.68
CA GLU A 30 -1.39 -4.76 9.92
C GLU A 30 -1.98 -4.59 8.51
N ILE A 31 -3.00 -3.76 8.36
CA ILE A 31 -3.55 -3.37 7.06
C ILE A 31 -2.49 -2.68 6.21
N SER A 32 -1.69 -1.77 6.79
CA SER A 32 -0.65 -1.04 6.06
C SER A 32 0.40 -1.98 5.48
N LYS A 33 0.86 -2.97 6.25
CA LYS A 33 1.78 -4.02 5.79
C LYS A 33 1.17 -4.82 4.64
N THR A 34 -0.13 -5.14 4.76
CA THR A 34 -0.84 -5.93 3.75
C THR A 34 -0.98 -5.15 2.44
N ILE A 35 -1.34 -3.87 2.51
CA ILE A 35 -1.40 -2.97 1.33
C ILE A 35 -0.02 -2.85 0.71
N GLN A 36 1.02 -2.62 1.51
CA GLN A 36 2.40 -2.51 1.02
C GLN A 36 2.84 -3.78 0.30
N LYS A 37 2.55 -4.96 0.87
CA LYS A 37 2.87 -6.24 0.24
C LYS A 37 2.15 -6.40 -1.10
N GLN A 38 0.84 -6.10 -1.16
CA GLN A 38 0.09 -6.18 -2.42
C GLN A 38 0.61 -5.18 -3.46
N PHE A 39 0.97 -3.97 -3.03
CA PHE A 39 1.58 -2.97 -3.91
C PHE A 39 2.90 -3.47 -4.49
N LEU A 40 3.78 -4.07 -3.69
CA LEU A 40 5.05 -4.61 -4.18
C LEU A 40 4.84 -5.77 -5.16
N LEU A 41 3.85 -6.64 -4.93
CA LEU A 41 3.48 -7.69 -5.89
C LEU A 41 2.99 -7.10 -7.21
N ASP A 42 2.09 -6.10 -7.16
CA ASP A 42 1.57 -5.45 -8.36
C ASP A 42 2.69 -4.72 -9.13
N VAL A 43 3.64 -4.09 -8.42
CA VAL A 43 4.84 -3.47 -9.02
C VAL A 43 5.73 -4.53 -9.66
N TYR A 44 5.95 -5.68 -9.01
CA TYR A 44 6.72 -6.79 -9.57
C TYR A 44 6.10 -7.31 -10.88
N ASP A 45 4.79 -7.52 -10.89
CA ASP A 45 4.05 -8.02 -12.06
C ASP A 45 4.14 -7.04 -13.25
N LEU A 46 4.16 -5.74 -12.98
CA LEU A 46 4.26 -4.69 -14.01
C LEU A 46 5.69 -4.48 -14.53
N LEU A 47 6.68 -4.50 -13.63
CA LEU A 47 8.07 -4.17 -13.97
C LEU A 47 8.88 -5.39 -14.43
N GLY A 48 8.49 -6.58 -13.98
CA GLY A 48 9.28 -7.79 -14.09
C GLY A 48 10.48 -7.81 -13.15
N LYS A 49 11.13 -8.97 -13.06
CA LYS A 49 12.19 -9.26 -12.08
C LYS A 49 13.34 -8.24 -12.09
N ASP A 50 13.96 -7.97 -13.24
CA ASP A 50 15.20 -7.18 -13.28
C ASP A 50 15.00 -5.73 -12.83
N LYS A 51 13.90 -5.10 -13.26
CA LYS A 51 13.55 -3.74 -12.84
C LYS A 51 13.09 -3.69 -11.39
N PHE A 52 12.39 -4.72 -10.93
CA PHE A 52 12.01 -4.83 -9.53
C PHE A 52 13.23 -5.00 -8.62
N ASP A 53 14.20 -5.82 -9.00
CA ASP A 53 15.45 -6.01 -8.25
C ASP A 53 16.23 -4.69 -8.17
N ALA A 54 16.28 -3.91 -9.26
CA ALA A 54 16.88 -2.57 -9.24
C ALA A 54 16.14 -1.60 -8.29
N LEU A 55 14.80 -1.66 -8.27
CA LEU A 55 13.99 -0.89 -7.33
C LEU A 55 14.29 -1.30 -5.87
N GLN A 56 14.39 -2.60 -5.57
CA GLN A 56 14.74 -3.09 -4.23
C GLN A 56 16.15 -2.66 -3.81
N ALA A 57 17.12 -2.71 -4.73
CA ALA A 57 18.47 -2.24 -4.47
C ALA A 57 18.50 -0.74 -4.15
N SER A 58 17.67 0.07 -4.82
CA SER A 58 17.57 1.51 -4.55
C SER A 58 17.06 1.83 -3.15
N ALA A 59 16.27 0.94 -2.52
CA ALA A 59 15.84 1.11 -1.13
C ALA A 59 17.01 1.04 -0.13
N GLN A 60 18.07 0.29 -0.44
CA GLN A 60 19.27 0.25 0.40
C GLN A 60 20.09 1.55 0.33
N MET A 61 19.81 2.40 -0.66
CA MET A 61 20.46 3.71 -0.84
C MET A 61 19.70 4.85 -0.15
N GLY A 62 18.52 4.56 0.44
CA GLY A 62 17.68 5.51 1.16
C GLY A 62 16.38 5.87 0.44
N ASP A 63 15.45 6.44 1.19
CA ASP A 63 14.06 6.66 0.76
C ASP A 63 13.96 7.58 -0.46
N GLU A 64 14.80 8.62 -0.56
CA GLU A 64 14.81 9.55 -1.71
C GLU A 64 15.18 8.84 -3.02
N PHE A 65 16.17 7.94 -2.97
CA PHE A 65 16.59 7.14 -4.12
C PHE A 65 15.53 6.12 -4.49
N TYR A 66 14.90 5.47 -3.51
CA TYR A 66 13.77 4.58 -3.75
C TYR A 66 12.61 5.29 -4.44
N ILE A 67 12.18 6.43 -3.91
CA ILE A 67 11.06 7.20 -4.47
C ILE A 67 11.38 7.68 -5.88
N THR A 68 12.61 8.16 -6.12
CA THR A 68 13.05 8.61 -7.44
C THR A 68 13.08 7.45 -8.44
N THR A 69 13.61 6.30 -8.03
CA THR A 69 13.69 5.08 -8.86
C THR A 69 12.30 4.55 -9.17
N LEU A 70 11.39 4.52 -8.18
CA LEU A 70 10.00 4.12 -8.36
C LEU A 70 9.29 5.03 -9.37
N LYS A 71 9.42 6.35 -9.23
CA LYS A 71 8.82 7.33 -10.17
C LYS A 71 9.35 7.18 -11.58
N HIS A 72 10.64 6.86 -11.73
CA HIS A 72 11.25 6.66 -13.04
C HIS A 72 10.80 5.35 -13.71
N LEU A 73 10.81 4.25 -12.97
CA LEU A 73 10.48 2.93 -13.50
C LEU A 73 8.97 2.73 -13.69
N LEU A 74 8.16 3.34 -12.81
CA LEU A 74 6.72 3.23 -12.80
C LEU A 74 6.06 4.59 -12.50
N PRO A 75 5.95 5.50 -13.49
CA PRO A 75 5.34 6.81 -13.30
C PRO A 75 3.90 6.76 -12.77
N SER A 76 3.16 5.69 -13.04
CA SER A 76 1.80 5.42 -12.57
C SER A 76 1.72 4.76 -11.18
N TYR A 77 2.80 4.76 -10.39
CA TYR A 77 2.84 4.08 -9.09
C TYR A 77 1.72 4.50 -8.12
N GLU A 78 1.24 5.75 -8.19
CA GLU A 78 0.11 6.20 -7.36
C GLU A 78 -1.19 5.44 -7.70
N GLU A 79 -1.46 5.20 -8.99
CA GLU A 79 -2.62 4.40 -9.44
C GLU A 79 -2.49 2.93 -9.04
N VAL A 80 -1.28 2.40 -9.10
CA VAL A 80 -0.97 1.03 -8.66
C VAL A 80 -1.17 0.89 -7.16
N PHE A 81 -0.74 1.89 -6.37
CA PHE A 81 -1.00 1.93 -4.93
C PHE A 81 -2.50 1.97 -4.61
N VAL A 82 -3.27 2.82 -5.29
CA VAL A 82 -4.72 2.90 -5.11
C VAL A 82 -5.38 1.55 -5.46
N THR A 83 -4.96 0.93 -6.56
CA THR A 83 -5.46 -0.39 -6.98
C THR A 83 -5.16 -1.47 -5.95
N ALA A 84 -3.93 -1.53 -5.44
CA ALA A 84 -3.52 -2.46 -4.39
C ALA A 84 -4.36 -2.28 -3.12
N ARG A 85 -4.54 -1.03 -2.66
CA ARG A 85 -5.42 -0.72 -1.53
C ARG A 85 -6.85 -1.21 -1.77
N MET A 86 -7.43 -0.93 -2.94
CA MET A 86 -8.80 -1.34 -3.25
C MET A 86 -8.98 -2.86 -3.25
N LYS A 87 -7.97 -3.63 -3.71
CA LYS A 87 -7.98 -5.11 -3.59
C LYS A 87 -8.07 -5.54 -2.13
N ILE A 88 -7.27 -4.94 -1.25
CA ILE A 88 -7.25 -5.27 0.18
C ILE A 88 -8.54 -4.85 0.88
N VAL A 89 -9.04 -3.63 0.63
CA VAL A 89 -10.33 -3.14 1.15
C VAL A 89 -11.46 -4.10 0.76
N THR A 90 -11.51 -4.49 -0.52
CA THR A 90 -12.55 -5.40 -1.03
C THR A 90 -12.47 -6.77 -0.36
N ALA A 91 -11.26 -7.35 -0.25
CA ALA A 91 -11.06 -8.65 0.38
C ALA A 91 -11.42 -8.62 1.87
N PHE A 92 -11.01 -7.57 2.59
CA PHE A 92 -11.29 -7.38 4.00
C PHE A 92 -12.79 -7.29 4.27
N ASN A 93 -13.49 -6.41 3.55
CA ASN A 93 -14.93 -6.21 3.76
C ASN A 93 -15.78 -7.40 3.33
N LYS A 94 -15.33 -8.18 2.34
CA LYS A 94 -15.97 -9.44 1.97
C LYS A 94 -15.92 -10.47 3.12
N ASN A 95 -14.79 -10.54 3.82
CA ASN A 95 -14.62 -11.47 4.95
C ASN A 95 -15.40 -11.07 6.21
N ILE A 96 -15.78 -9.80 6.36
CA ILE A 96 -16.65 -9.33 7.46
C ILE A 96 -18.14 -9.59 7.18
N ALA A 97 -18.55 -9.61 5.90
CA ALA A 97 -19.93 -9.85 5.50
C ALA A 97 -20.29 -11.34 5.33
N SER A 98 -19.34 -12.24 5.61
CA SER A 98 -19.48 -13.71 5.51
C SER A 98 -19.68 -14.32 6.89
#